data_AF-A0AAV0VUW5-F1
#
_entry.id   AF-A0AAV0VUW5-F1
#
_cell.length_a   1.000
_cell.length_b   1.000
_cell.length_c   1.000
_cell.angle_alpha   90.00
_cell.angle_beta   90.00
_cell.angle_gamma   90.00
#
_symmetry.space_group_name_H-M   'P 1'
#
loop_
_entity.id
_entity.type
_entity.pdbx_description
1 polymer ?
#
loop_
_entity_poly.entity_id
_entity_poly.type
_entity_poly.pdbx_seq_one_letter_code
_entity_poly.pdbx_strand_id
1 'polypeptide(L)'
;MWLLGKDHPLDFYNKIYHEFTGHKYVGVFQMITPYLMVHDPEIINDVLIKNFSSFPDRGVYSDFVAEPLSNHLFFMENPQRKIIRNKLSPSFTLGKLKMTYDQIKECRDELMKTIDIELIKNDNEIEVRDIIGKYSTDVIGTCTFGLKLNSIKDDETLFLKHGKTLFEP
;
A
#
# COMPACT_ATOMS: atom_id res chain seq x y z
N MET A 1 20.42 -15.73 -5.92
CA MET A 1 20.81 -15.60 -4.50
C MET A 1 19.60 -15.33 -3.59
N TRP A 2 18.64 -14.48 -3.98
CA TRP A 2 17.34 -14.39 -3.28
C TRP A 2 16.27 -15.40 -3.73
N LEU A 3 16.26 -15.71 -5.03
CA LEU A 3 15.38 -16.69 -5.68
C LEU A 3 15.47 -18.13 -5.14
N LEU A 4 16.45 -18.40 -4.27
CA LEU A 4 16.64 -19.69 -3.59
C LEU A 4 15.98 -19.73 -2.19
N GLY A 5 15.20 -18.70 -1.84
CA GLY A 5 14.44 -18.65 -0.58
C GLY A 5 15.27 -18.43 0.69
N LYS A 6 16.49 -17.89 0.58
CA LYS A 6 17.44 -17.81 1.71
C LYS A 6 17.44 -16.50 2.52
N ASP A 7 16.90 -15.40 2.00
CA ASP A 7 16.83 -14.09 2.69
C ASP A 7 15.37 -13.55 2.51
N HIS A 8 15.01 -12.27 2.80
CA HIS A 8 13.84 -11.52 2.23
C HIS A 8 14.24 -10.59 1.06
N PRO A 9 13.47 -10.30 -0.04
CA PRO A 9 14.03 -9.57 -1.19
C PRO A 9 14.38 -8.14 -0.79
N LEU A 10 13.64 -7.59 0.18
CA LEU A 10 13.98 -6.32 0.81
C LEU A 10 15.35 -6.40 1.50
N ASP A 11 15.68 -7.48 2.20
CA ASP A 11 16.99 -7.63 2.84
C ASP A 11 18.11 -7.70 1.79
N PHE A 12 17.87 -8.37 0.66
CA PHE A 12 18.82 -8.41 -0.44
C PHE A 12 19.10 -7.03 -1.03
N TYR A 13 18.05 -6.25 -1.36
CA TYR A 13 18.22 -4.90 -1.86
C TYR A 13 18.84 -3.96 -0.81
N ASN A 14 18.49 -4.14 0.47
CA ASN A 14 19.05 -3.35 1.57
C ASN A 14 20.55 -3.62 1.76
N LYS A 15 20.98 -4.89 1.66
CA LYS A 15 22.41 -5.27 1.67
C LYS A 15 23.17 -4.56 0.55
N ILE A 16 22.66 -4.62 -0.69
CA ILE A 16 23.29 -3.94 -1.84
C ILE A 16 23.34 -2.42 -1.63
N TYR A 17 22.25 -1.83 -1.17
CA TYR A 17 22.18 -0.39 -0.91
C TYR A 17 23.30 0.05 0.06
N HIS A 18 23.50 -0.68 1.15
CA HIS A 18 24.52 -0.38 2.15
C HIS A 18 25.95 -0.70 1.71
N GLU A 19 26.16 -1.80 0.98
CA GLU A 19 27.48 -2.22 0.48
C GLU A 19 28.08 -1.20 -0.50
N PHE A 20 27.25 -0.56 -1.31
CA PHE A 20 27.68 0.43 -2.32
C PHE A 20 27.41 1.88 -1.89
N THR A 21 27.34 2.14 -0.59
CA THR A 21 27.24 3.50 -0.06
C THR A 21 28.38 4.38 -0.58
N GLY A 22 28.05 5.61 -0.99
CA GLY A 22 29.00 6.54 -1.62
C GLY A 22 29.00 6.53 -3.16
N HIS A 23 28.43 5.51 -3.81
CA HIS A 23 28.21 5.51 -5.25
C HIS A 23 26.85 6.11 -5.60
N LYS A 24 26.78 6.86 -6.70
CA LYS A 24 25.54 7.53 -7.16
C LYS A 24 24.50 6.55 -7.69
N TYR A 25 24.93 5.40 -8.22
CA TYR A 25 24.07 4.33 -8.74
C TYR A 25 24.85 3.01 -8.80
N VAL A 26 24.12 1.89 -8.82
CA VAL A 26 24.64 0.52 -8.83
C VAL A 26 23.86 -0.32 -9.82
N GLY A 27 24.57 -1.03 -10.70
CA GLY A 27 23.95 -2.02 -11.60
C GLY A 27 23.78 -3.36 -10.91
N VAL A 28 22.60 -3.96 -10.99
CA VAL A 28 22.28 -5.27 -10.42
C VAL A 28 21.58 -6.10 -11.49
N PHE A 29 21.90 -7.38 -11.61
CA PHE A 29 21.16 -8.28 -12.49
C PHE A 29 20.17 -9.11 -11.68
N GLN A 30 18.89 -9.06 -12.05
CA GLN A 30 17.89 -10.00 -11.59
C GLN A 30 17.68 -11.04 -12.70
N MET A 31 18.18 -12.26 -12.46
CA MET A 31 18.31 -13.30 -13.49
C MET A 31 19.09 -12.79 -14.71
N ILE A 32 18.39 -12.50 -15.81
CA ILE A 32 18.97 -12.00 -17.07
C ILE A 32 18.65 -10.51 -17.30
N THR A 33 17.82 -9.93 -16.44
CA THR A 33 17.34 -8.56 -16.60
C THR A 33 18.24 -7.60 -15.82
N PRO A 34 18.84 -6.60 -16.48
CA PRO A 34 19.60 -5.57 -15.79
C PRO A 34 18.67 -4.58 -15.07
N TYR A 35 18.99 -4.27 -13.83
CA TYR A 35 18.37 -3.26 -12.98
C TYR A 35 19.40 -2.22 -12.56
N LEU A 36 18.96 -0.97 -12.42
CA LEU A 36 19.78 0.12 -11.93
C LEU A 36 19.21 0.62 -10.60
N MET A 37 19.95 0.43 -9.52
CA MET A 37 19.64 1.01 -8.21
C MET A 37 20.26 2.41 -8.16
N VAL A 38 19.43 3.43 -8.01
CA VAL A 38 19.88 4.84 -7.97
C VAL A 38 19.91 5.34 -6.54
N HIS A 39 21.03 5.93 -6.12
CA HIS A 39 21.22 6.49 -4.77
C HIS A 39 21.22 8.02 -4.75
N ASP A 40 21.66 8.64 -5.85
CA ASP A 40 21.79 10.10 -5.94
C ASP A 40 20.41 10.78 -6.10
N PRO A 41 20.03 11.70 -5.19
CA PRO A 41 18.74 12.40 -5.25
C PRO A 41 18.51 13.19 -6.55
N GLU A 42 19.57 13.71 -7.18
CA GLU A 42 19.45 14.44 -8.44
C GLU A 42 19.06 13.47 -9.57
N ILE A 43 19.68 12.29 -9.62
CA ILE A 43 19.34 11.26 -10.61
C ILE A 43 17.94 10.70 -10.34
N ILE A 44 17.56 10.50 -9.07
CA ILE A 44 16.20 10.11 -8.69
C ILE A 44 15.18 11.15 -9.18
N ASN A 45 15.46 12.43 -9.00
CA ASN A 45 14.62 13.52 -9.50
C ASN A 45 14.52 13.51 -11.03
N ASP A 46 15.65 13.30 -11.72
CA ASP A 46 15.69 13.22 -13.16
C ASP A 46 14.82 12.07 -13.69
N VAL A 47 14.90 10.89 -13.08
CA VAL A 47 14.11 9.71 -13.49
C VAL A 47 12.63 9.85 -13.15
N LEU A 48 12.31 10.28 -11.92
CA LEU A 48 10.93 10.29 -11.42
C LEU A 48 10.14 11.54 -11.82
N ILE A 49 10.81 12.64 -12.15
CA ILE A 49 10.16 13.94 -12.41
C ILE A 49 10.54 14.46 -13.80
N LYS A 50 11.81 14.80 -14.04
CA LYS A 50 12.18 15.54 -15.26
C LYS A 50 11.98 14.72 -16.54
N ASN A 51 12.40 13.46 -16.51
CA ASN A 51 12.38 12.54 -17.63
C ASN A 51 11.37 11.40 -17.42
N PHE A 52 10.31 11.63 -16.63
CA PHE A 52 9.31 10.61 -16.32
C PHE A 52 8.68 9.98 -17.57
N SER A 53 8.57 10.73 -18.68
CA SER A 53 8.05 10.21 -19.95
C SER A 53 8.86 9.05 -20.53
N SER A 54 10.15 8.97 -20.19
CA SER A 54 11.05 7.87 -20.58
C SER A 54 10.96 6.66 -19.63
N PHE A 55 10.41 6.85 -18.42
CA PHE A 55 10.23 5.81 -17.39
C PHE A 55 8.76 5.68 -16.95
N PRO A 56 7.81 5.46 -17.89
CA PRO A 56 6.38 5.45 -17.59
C PRO A 56 5.95 4.26 -16.72
N ASP A 57 6.59 3.11 -16.93
CA ASP A 57 6.19 1.82 -16.39
C ASP A 57 7.06 1.40 -15.21
N ARG A 58 6.54 0.50 -14.36
CA ARG A 58 7.16 0.14 -13.07
C ARG A 58 7.87 -1.21 -13.11
N GLY A 59 7.91 -1.87 -14.26
CA GLY A 59 8.69 -3.11 -14.47
C GLY A 59 8.13 -4.36 -13.77
N VAL A 60 6.90 -4.31 -13.24
CA VAL A 60 6.19 -5.48 -12.73
C VAL A 60 5.17 -5.90 -13.78
N TYR A 61 5.49 -6.95 -14.52
CA TYR A 61 4.54 -7.55 -15.47
C TYR A 61 3.48 -8.32 -14.69
N SER A 62 2.22 -8.13 -15.05
CA SER A 62 1.13 -8.95 -14.56
C SER A 62 0.30 -9.50 -15.70
N ASP A 63 -0.03 -10.79 -15.63
CA ASP A 63 -0.94 -11.42 -16.59
C ASP A 63 -2.38 -11.08 -16.23
N PHE A 64 -2.92 -10.09 -16.95
CA PHE A 64 -4.25 -9.56 -16.73
C PHE A 64 -5.38 -10.55 -17.07
N VAL A 65 -5.11 -11.57 -17.89
CA VAL A 65 -6.11 -12.57 -18.28
C VAL A 65 -6.19 -13.65 -17.21
N ALA A 66 -5.05 -14.06 -16.66
CA ALA A 66 -4.99 -15.04 -15.59
C ALA A 66 -5.44 -14.46 -14.24
N GLU A 67 -5.13 -13.19 -13.96
CA GLU A 67 -5.37 -12.59 -12.64
C GLU A 67 -5.99 -11.18 -12.73
N PRO A 68 -7.32 -11.05 -12.84
CA PRO A 68 -7.99 -9.76 -12.98
C PRO A 68 -7.74 -8.77 -11.83
N LEU A 69 -7.49 -9.26 -10.61
CA LEU A 69 -7.19 -8.43 -9.43
C LEU A 69 -5.80 -7.77 -9.49
N SER A 70 -4.91 -8.31 -10.31
CA SER A 70 -3.60 -7.72 -10.57
C SER A 70 -3.70 -6.43 -11.40
N ASN A 71 -4.85 -6.19 -12.04
CA ASN A 71 -5.14 -4.98 -12.80
C ASN A 71 -5.56 -3.81 -11.88
N HIS A 72 -4.65 -3.40 -11.01
CA HIS A 72 -4.81 -2.22 -10.16
C HIS A 72 -3.80 -1.13 -10.55
N LEU A 73 -4.07 0.11 -10.14
CA LEU A 73 -3.33 1.29 -10.57
C LEU A 73 -1.80 1.20 -10.36
N PHE A 74 -1.35 0.34 -9.43
CA PHE A 74 0.08 0.17 -9.16
C PHE A 74 0.82 -0.64 -10.23
N PHE A 75 0.19 -1.64 -10.84
CA PHE A 75 0.77 -2.51 -11.87
C PHE A 75 0.32 -2.20 -13.29
N MET A 76 -0.70 -1.35 -13.46
CA MET A 76 -1.07 -0.86 -14.79
C MET A 76 0.08 -0.09 -15.47
N GLU A 77 0.29 -0.39 -16.75
CA GLU A 77 1.20 0.33 -17.63
C GLU A 77 0.52 1.57 -18.25
N ASN A 78 1.32 2.50 -18.77
CA ASN A 78 0.78 3.61 -19.56
C ASN A 78 0.30 3.12 -20.95
N PRO A 79 -0.82 3.66 -21.48
CA PRO A 79 -1.55 4.85 -21.05
C PRO A 79 -2.70 4.60 -20.05
N GLN A 80 -3.05 3.34 -19.78
CA GLN A 80 -4.21 2.99 -18.94
C GLN A 80 -4.07 3.55 -17.52
N ARG A 81 -2.88 3.43 -16.93
CA ARG A 81 -2.56 4.03 -15.62
C ARG A 81 -2.85 5.53 -15.57
N LYS A 82 -2.47 6.29 -16.60
CA LYS A 82 -2.73 7.74 -16.68
C LYS A 82 -4.23 8.04 -16.72
N ILE A 83 -5.00 7.27 -17.50
CA ILE A 83 -6.45 7.44 -17.62
C ILE A 83 -7.14 7.19 -16.28
N ILE A 84 -6.83 6.07 -15.62
CA ILE A 84 -7.44 5.71 -14.33
C ILE A 84 -7.01 6.70 -13.24
N ARG A 85 -5.73 7.09 -13.19
CA ARG A 85 -5.25 8.08 -12.24
C ARG A 85 -5.99 9.41 -12.39
N ASN A 86 -6.20 9.89 -13.62
CA ASN A 86 -6.93 11.14 -13.86
C ASN A 86 -8.39 11.06 -13.39
N LYS A 87 -9.02 9.89 -13.50
CA LYS A 87 -10.39 9.67 -12.99
C LYS A 87 -10.46 9.57 -11.47
N LEU A 88 -9.45 9.01 -10.81
CA LEU A 88 -9.42 8.82 -9.36
C LEU A 88 -8.91 10.03 -8.59
N SER A 89 -8.00 10.83 -9.18
CA SER A 89 -7.37 11.98 -8.52
C SER A 89 -8.36 13.00 -7.90
N PRO A 90 -9.52 13.31 -8.53
CA PRO A 90 -10.51 14.23 -7.94
C PRO A 90 -11.04 13.80 -6.56
N SER A 91 -11.11 12.50 -6.30
CA SER A 91 -11.58 11.95 -5.02
C SER A 91 -10.60 12.18 -3.86
N PHE A 92 -9.32 12.47 -4.16
CA PHE A 92 -8.27 12.73 -3.18
C PHE A 92 -7.92 14.22 -3.07
N THR A 93 -8.79 15.10 -3.57
CA THR A 93 -8.61 16.54 -3.41
C THR A 93 -8.83 16.96 -1.94
N LEU A 94 -8.17 18.05 -1.52
CA LEU A 94 -8.32 18.58 -0.16
C LEU A 94 -9.80 18.88 0.18
N GLY A 95 -10.59 19.32 -0.80
CA GLY A 95 -12.03 19.55 -0.63
C GLY A 95 -12.78 18.26 -0.27
N LYS A 96 -12.51 17.17 -1.00
CA LYS A 96 -13.16 15.89 -0.74
C LYS A 96 -12.68 15.27 0.58
N LEU A 97 -11.39 15.39 0.90
CA LEU A 97 -10.83 14.94 2.18
C LEU A 97 -11.45 15.67 3.38
N LYS A 98 -11.74 16.97 3.25
CA LYS A 98 -12.47 17.71 4.29
C LYS A 98 -13.89 17.17 4.49
N MET A 99 -14.57 16.75 3.42
CA MET A 99 -15.91 16.17 3.54
C MET A 99 -15.90 14.80 4.24
N THR A 100 -14.84 14.01 4.05
CA THR A 100 -14.70 12.70 4.72
C THR A 100 -14.20 12.81 6.17
N TYR A 101 -13.74 13.99 6.60
CA TYR A 101 -13.16 14.18 7.93
C TYR A 101 -14.12 13.80 9.07
N ASP A 102 -15.38 14.23 8.97
CA ASP A 102 -16.39 13.92 9.99
C ASP A 102 -16.65 12.40 10.09
N GLN A 103 -16.63 11.70 8.95
CA GLN A 103 -16.76 10.24 8.91
C GLN A 103 -15.57 9.54 9.58
N ILE A 104 -14.35 10.02 9.32
CA ILE A 104 -13.13 9.50 9.98
C ILE A 104 -13.23 9.72 11.50
N LYS A 105 -13.73 10.89 11.92
CA LYS A 105 -13.92 11.21 13.34
C LYS A 105 -14.94 10.29 14.00
N GLU A 106 -16.05 9.96 13.33
CA GLU A 106 -17.00 8.95 13.81
C GLU A 106 -16.33 7.59 14.01
N CYS A 107 -15.58 7.09 13.02
CA CYS A 107 -14.84 5.82 13.14
C CYS A 107 -13.82 5.85 14.30
N ARG A 108 -13.15 6.99 14.52
CA ARG A 108 -12.23 7.17 15.65
C ARG A 108 -12.96 7.06 16.99
N ASP A 109 -14.12 7.69 17.12
CA ASP A 109 -14.90 7.64 18.37
C ASP A 109 -15.37 6.22 18.68
N GLU A 110 -15.64 5.41 17.66
CA GLU A 110 -15.92 3.99 17.84
C GLU A 110 -14.67 3.19 18.23
N LEU A 111 -13.53 3.46 17.58
CA LEU A 111 -12.25 2.85 17.94
C LEU A 111 -11.91 3.08 19.42
N MET A 112 -12.01 4.31 19.90
CA MET A 112 -11.69 4.65 21.30
C MET A 112 -12.57 3.89 22.29
N LYS A 113 -13.88 3.78 22.00
CA LYS A 113 -14.80 2.99 22.84
C LYS A 113 -14.42 1.52 22.86
N THR A 114 -14.01 0.94 21.73
CA THR A 114 -13.59 -0.46 21.68
C THR A 114 -12.29 -0.68 22.43
N ILE A 115 -11.32 0.24 22.34
CA ILE A 115 -10.08 0.18 23.13
C ILE A 115 -10.40 0.16 24.63
N ASP A 116 -11.25 1.07 25.11
CA ASP A 116 -11.63 1.14 26.52
C ASP A 116 -12.26 -0.19 26.99
N ILE A 117 -13.11 -0.81 26.16
CA ILE A 117 -13.76 -2.09 26.46
C ILE A 117 -12.75 -3.25 26.47
N GLU A 118 -11.86 -3.33 25.48
CA GLU A 118 -10.87 -4.41 25.38
C GLU A 118 -9.84 -4.36 26.50
N LEU A 119 -9.39 -3.16 26.89
CA LEU A 119 -8.46 -2.98 28.03
C LEU A 119 -9.07 -3.50 29.33
N ILE A 120 -10.36 -3.28 29.56
CA ILE A 120 -11.07 -3.79 30.75
C ILE A 120 -11.18 -5.32 30.71
N LYS A 121 -11.36 -5.92 29.53
CA LYS A 121 -11.58 -7.35 29.36
C LYS A 121 -10.29 -8.18 29.40
N ASN A 122 -9.20 -7.66 28.86
CA ASN A 122 -7.96 -8.41 28.61
C ASN A 122 -6.79 -7.93 29.48
N ASP A 123 -7.03 -7.58 30.75
CA ASP A 123 -5.99 -7.19 31.71
C ASP A 123 -5.05 -6.07 31.20
N ASN A 124 -5.63 -5.05 30.55
CA ASN A 124 -4.91 -3.95 29.90
C ASN A 124 -4.02 -4.33 28.70
N GLU A 125 -4.24 -5.47 28.06
CA GLU A 125 -3.57 -5.86 26.82
C GLU A 125 -4.49 -5.70 25.59
N ILE A 126 -3.93 -5.23 24.48
CA ILE A 126 -4.64 -5.10 23.19
C ILE A 126 -3.73 -5.50 22.02
N GLU A 127 -4.31 -6.18 21.02
CA GLU A 127 -3.64 -6.43 19.74
C GLU A 127 -3.81 -5.21 18.83
N VAL A 128 -2.75 -4.40 18.72
CA VAL A 128 -2.78 -3.11 18.00
C VAL A 128 -2.97 -3.28 16.49
N ARG A 129 -2.43 -4.33 15.89
CA ARG A 129 -2.49 -4.55 14.44
C ARG A 129 -3.90 -4.90 13.97
N ASP A 130 -4.62 -5.71 14.73
CA ASP A 130 -6.00 -6.10 14.48
C ASP A 130 -6.93 -4.91 14.69
N ILE A 131 -6.78 -4.16 15.79
CA ILE A 131 -7.67 -3.02 16.05
C ILE A 131 -7.46 -1.87 15.06
N ILE A 132 -6.22 -1.59 14.66
CA ILE A 132 -5.91 -0.59 13.62
C ILE A 132 -6.31 -1.09 12.24
N GLY A 133 -6.21 -2.41 11.98
CA GLY A 133 -6.73 -3.05 10.78
C GLY A 133 -8.24 -2.81 10.65
N LYS A 134 -9.02 -3.14 11.68
CA LYS A 134 -10.47 -2.92 11.77
C LYS A 134 -10.84 -1.45 11.56
N TYR A 135 -10.14 -0.53 12.22
CA TYR A 135 -10.33 0.91 12.04
C TYR A 135 -10.07 1.36 10.60
N SER A 136 -8.96 0.93 10.00
CA SER A 136 -8.60 1.31 8.63
C SER A 136 -9.64 0.80 7.63
N THR A 137 -10.14 -0.42 7.85
CA THR A 137 -11.23 -1.00 7.06
C THR A 137 -12.52 -0.19 7.18
N ASP A 138 -12.94 0.20 8.39
CA ASP A 138 -14.15 1.00 8.61
C ASP A 138 -14.04 2.40 8.02
N VAL A 139 -12.86 3.04 8.13
CA VAL A 139 -12.59 4.33 7.51
C VAL A 139 -12.71 4.24 5.99
N ILE A 140 -12.10 3.24 5.36
CA ILE A 140 -12.18 3.04 3.90
C ILE A 140 -13.61 2.71 3.48
N GLY A 141 -14.30 1.81 4.20
CA GLY A 141 -15.70 1.45 3.99
C GLY A 141 -16.62 2.67 4.00
N THR A 142 -16.47 3.50 5.02
CA THR A 142 -17.34 4.66 5.25
C THR A 142 -17.01 5.81 4.28
N CYS A 143 -15.73 6.13 4.10
CA CYS A 143 -15.33 7.29 3.28
C CYS A 143 -15.42 7.00 1.78
N THR A 144 -15.09 5.78 1.35
CA THR A 144 -15.01 5.42 -0.08
C THR A 144 -16.33 4.87 -0.60
N PHE A 145 -16.97 3.99 0.19
CA PHE A 145 -18.18 3.27 -0.24
C PHE A 145 -19.45 3.80 0.42
N GLY A 146 -19.35 4.70 1.39
CA GLY A 146 -20.52 5.17 2.15
C GLY A 146 -21.12 4.09 3.05
N LEU A 147 -20.39 2.99 3.30
CA LEU A 147 -20.87 1.84 4.06
C LEU A 147 -20.43 1.96 5.52
N LYS A 148 -21.38 1.89 6.45
CA LYS A 148 -21.07 1.69 7.87
C LYS A 148 -20.87 0.21 8.12
N LEU A 149 -19.63 -0.25 8.00
CA LEU A 149 -19.26 -1.66 8.13
C LEU A 149 -19.28 -2.13 9.60
N ASN A 150 -19.03 -1.23 10.56
CA ASN A 150 -18.92 -1.55 11.99
C ASN A 150 -17.94 -2.70 12.29
N SER A 151 -16.90 -2.86 11.47
CA SER A 151 -15.89 -3.93 11.60
C SER A 151 -15.08 -3.80 12.89
N ILE A 152 -15.12 -2.63 13.54
CA ILE A 152 -14.58 -2.42 14.88
C ILE A 152 -15.33 -3.21 15.97
N LYS A 153 -16.62 -3.54 15.74
CA LYS A 153 -17.47 -4.27 16.70
C LYS A 153 -17.81 -5.69 16.25
N ASP A 154 -17.80 -5.91 14.94
CA ASP A 154 -18.11 -7.19 14.32
C ASP A 154 -16.90 -7.71 13.55
N ASP A 155 -16.28 -8.76 14.08
CA ASP A 155 -15.11 -9.41 13.50
C ASP A 155 -15.46 -10.23 12.24
N GLU A 156 -16.76 -10.44 11.99
CA GLU A 156 -17.25 -11.32 10.95
C GLU A 156 -17.65 -10.58 9.65
N THR A 157 -17.40 -9.26 9.56
CA THR A 157 -17.76 -8.50 8.36
C THR A 157 -17.06 -9.07 7.13
N LEU A 158 -17.83 -9.32 6.08
CA LEU A 158 -17.32 -9.91 4.83
C LEU A 158 -16.14 -9.10 4.26
N PHE A 159 -16.18 -7.78 4.42
CA PHE A 159 -15.13 -6.89 3.96
C PHE A 159 -13.82 -7.09 4.75
N LEU A 160 -13.89 -7.26 6.08
CA LEU A 160 -12.72 -7.54 6.90
C LEU A 160 -12.14 -8.92 6.58
N LYS A 161 -12.99 -9.95 6.44
CA LYS A 161 -12.55 -11.31 6.08
C LYS A 161 -11.82 -11.36 4.74
N HIS A 162 -12.41 -10.82 3.68
CA HIS A 162 -11.75 -10.75 2.39
C HIS A 162 -10.50 -9.87 2.42
N GLY A 163 -10.50 -8.78 3.19
CA GLY A 163 -9.31 -7.97 3.41
C GLY A 163 -8.16 -8.75 4.05
N LYS A 164 -8.44 -9.59 5.06
CA LYS A 164 -7.43 -10.43 5.73
C LYS A 164 -6.83 -11.48 4.78
N THR A 165 -7.63 -12.09 3.90
CA THR A 165 -7.12 -13.09 2.93
C THR A 165 -6.06 -12.55 1.96
N LEU A 166 -6.01 -11.22 1.72
CA LEU A 166 -4.96 -10.61 0.87
C LEU A 166 -3.57 -10.63 1.53
N PHE A 167 -3.51 -10.79 2.85
CA PHE A 167 -2.27 -10.78 3.63
C PHE A 167 -1.94 -12.15 4.23
N GLU A 168 -2.74 -13.17 3.91
CA GLU A 168 -2.41 -14.55 4.22
C GLU A 168 -1.31 -15.03 3.24
N PRO A 169 -0.29 -15.75 3.73
CA PRO A 169 0.87 -16.17 2.95
C PRO A 169 0.57 -17.25 1.91
#